data_AF-A0A7S2EXQ2-F1
#
_entry.id   AF-A0A7S2EXQ2-F1
#
_cell.length_a   1.000
_cell.length_b   1.000
_cell.length_c   1.000
_cell.angle_alpha   90.00
_cell.angle_beta   90.00
_cell.angle_gamma   90.00
#
_symmetry.space_group_name_H-M   'P 1'
#
loop_
_entity.id
_entity.type
_entity.pdbx_description
1 polymer ?
#
loop_
_entity_poly.entity_id
_entity_poly.type
_entity_poly.pdbx_seq_one_letter_code
_entity_poly.pdbx_strand_id
1 'polypeptide(L)'
;DLAFTYVDPIVDPLRRHEDNVPYHDRVVDMKDLCESTDKSKKDIVRRDQTAQEDWHSTWVKELIRIVKPGKVVIIEDVDSPVCDGDSDWGGVSQEWWDEAAARYNWDIDPDSVVIFEQAWYRNRYNVVMRKNGTVQSNISS
;
A
#
# COMPACT_ATOMS: atom_id res chain seq x y z
N ASP A 1 -13.72 17.63 2.49
CA ASP A 1 -14.00 16.98 1.21
C ASP A 1 -13.43 15.59 1.27
N LEU A 2 -14.11 14.64 0.63
CA LEU A 2 -13.65 13.27 0.46
C LEU A 2 -12.48 13.27 -0.55
N ALA A 3 -11.49 12.41 -0.35
CA ALA A 3 -10.52 12.10 -1.39
C ALA A 3 -10.43 10.58 -1.58
N PHE A 4 -10.29 10.14 -2.83
CA PHE A 4 -10.12 8.74 -3.19
C PHE A 4 -9.06 8.60 -4.27
N THR A 5 -8.36 7.46 -4.30
CA THR A 5 -7.36 7.13 -5.32
C THR A 5 -7.17 5.62 -5.44
N TYR A 6 -6.48 5.20 -6.50
CA TYR A 6 -5.85 3.89 -6.64
C TYR A 6 -4.33 4.08 -6.62
N VAL A 7 -3.58 3.12 -6.10
CA VAL A 7 -2.12 3.19 -6.04
C VAL A 7 -1.54 2.09 -6.92
N ASP A 8 -1.00 2.47 -8.07
CA ASP A 8 -0.36 1.52 -8.97
C ASP A 8 0.89 0.92 -8.31
N PRO A 9 1.07 -0.41 -8.33
CA PRO A 9 2.26 -1.06 -7.79
C PRO A 9 3.49 -0.75 -8.64
N ILE A 10 4.67 -0.70 -8.01
CA ILE A 10 5.91 -0.50 -8.76
C ILE A 10 6.38 -1.81 -9.36
N VAL A 11 6.61 -1.83 -10.66
CA VAL A 11 7.28 -2.96 -11.31
C VAL A 11 8.78 -2.83 -11.09
N ASP A 12 9.41 -3.84 -10.47
CA ASP A 12 10.84 -3.86 -10.16
C ASP A 12 11.31 -2.68 -9.28
N PRO A 13 10.81 -2.57 -8.03
CA PRO A 13 11.10 -1.42 -7.16
C PRO A 13 12.57 -1.32 -6.76
N LEU A 14 13.31 -2.43 -6.81
CA LEU A 14 14.75 -2.47 -6.57
C LEU A 14 15.60 -2.18 -7.82
N ARG A 15 14.99 -1.92 -8.98
CA ARG A 15 15.67 -1.61 -10.26
C ARG A 15 16.71 -2.67 -10.63
N ARG A 16 16.31 -3.94 -10.52
CA ARG A 16 17.16 -5.10 -10.83
C ARG A 16 17.35 -5.28 -12.34
N HIS A 17 16.47 -4.67 -13.15
CA HIS A 17 16.48 -4.75 -14.60
C HIS A 17 16.73 -3.39 -15.26
N GLU A 18 17.29 -3.41 -16.47
CA GLU A 18 17.35 -2.25 -17.35
C GLU A 18 15.95 -1.87 -17.88
N ASP A 19 15.77 -0.60 -18.25
CA ASP A 19 14.47 -0.06 -18.72
C ASP A 19 13.96 -0.74 -20.02
N ASN A 20 14.85 -1.33 -20.81
CA ASN A 20 14.53 -2.05 -22.04
C ASN A 20 13.99 -3.49 -21.80
N VAL A 21 14.08 -4.01 -20.58
CA VAL A 21 13.58 -5.36 -20.25
C VAL A 21 12.04 -5.33 -20.26
N PRO A 22 11.38 -6.18 -21.06
CA PRO A 22 9.92 -6.26 -21.13
C PRO A 22 9.25 -6.50 -19.77
N TYR A 23 8.08 -5.92 -19.57
CA TYR A 23 7.28 -6.10 -18.35
C TYR A 23 7.08 -7.58 -18.00
N HIS A 24 6.74 -8.40 -18.99
CA HIS A 24 6.51 -9.83 -18.78
C HIS A 24 7.71 -10.55 -18.19
N ASP A 25 8.92 -10.22 -18.67
CA ASP A 25 10.15 -10.88 -18.21
C ASP A 25 10.47 -10.50 -16.76
N ARG A 26 10.21 -9.26 -16.35
CA ARG A 26 10.35 -8.81 -14.96
C ARG A 26 9.39 -9.54 -14.02
N VAL A 27 8.16 -9.79 -14.49
CA VAL A 27 7.15 -10.54 -13.72
C VAL A 27 7.58 -12.00 -13.57
N VAL A 28 8.08 -12.63 -14.65
CA VAL A 28 8.60 -14.01 -14.60
C VAL A 28 9.76 -14.12 -13.61
N ASP A 29 10.73 -13.22 -13.67
CA ASP A 29 11.86 -13.23 -12.73
C ASP A 29 11.40 -13.06 -11.28
N MET A 30 10.42 -12.20 -10.99
CA MET A 30 9.88 -12.12 -9.62
C MET A 30 9.21 -13.43 -9.19
N LYS A 31 8.46 -14.10 -10.07
CA LYS A 31 7.87 -15.42 -9.74
C LYS A 31 8.95 -16.43 -9.36
N ASP A 32 10.04 -16.47 -10.10
CA ASP A 32 11.19 -17.34 -9.80
C ASP A 32 11.85 -17.01 -8.44
N LEU A 33 11.81 -15.74 -8.03
CA LEU A 33 12.23 -15.34 -6.68
C LEU A 33 11.25 -15.79 -5.60
N CYS A 34 9.94 -15.61 -5.84
CA CYS A 34 8.86 -16.00 -4.94
C CYS A 34 8.85 -17.51 -4.65
N GLU A 35 9.11 -18.34 -5.65
CA GLU A 35 9.13 -19.80 -5.52
C GLU A 35 10.44 -20.34 -4.92
N SER A 36 11.44 -19.47 -4.74
CA SER A 36 12.75 -19.91 -4.28
C SER A 36 12.81 -20.22 -2.79
N THR A 37 13.55 -21.27 -2.45
CA THR A 37 13.91 -21.59 -1.06
C THR A 37 15.23 -20.94 -0.62
N ASP A 38 15.98 -20.33 -1.56
CA ASP A 38 17.26 -19.67 -1.29
C ASP A 38 17.05 -18.42 -0.41
N LYS A 39 17.80 -18.34 0.68
CA LYS A 39 17.72 -17.23 1.64
C LYS A 39 18.02 -15.87 0.98
N SER A 40 19.01 -15.81 0.10
CA SER A 40 19.38 -14.56 -0.59
C SER A 40 18.25 -14.06 -1.49
N LYS A 41 17.54 -14.97 -2.16
CA LYS A 41 16.36 -14.63 -2.98
C LYS A 41 15.18 -14.19 -2.12
N LYS A 42 14.95 -14.84 -0.98
CA LYS A 42 13.94 -14.39 0.00
C LYS A 42 14.24 -12.99 0.56
N ASP A 43 15.51 -12.66 0.75
CA ASP A 43 15.91 -11.32 1.18
C ASP A 43 15.62 -10.26 0.10
N ILE A 44 15.70 -10.62 -1.20
CA ILE A 44 15.29 -9.75 -2.31
C ILE A 44 13.78 -9.50 -2.25
N VAL A 45 12.97 -10.57 -2.16
CA VAL A 45 11.50 -10.47 -2.08
C VAL A 45 11.07 -9.59 -0.90
N ARG A 46 11.67 -9.78 0.27
CA ARG A 46 11.39 -8.94 1.46
C ARG A 46 11.68 -7.46 1.19
N ARG A 47 12.79 -7.16 0.51
CA ARG A 47 13.17 -5.78 0.17
C ARG A 47 12.25 -5.19 -0.89
N ASP A 48 11.83 -5.99 -1.88
CA ASP A 48 10.82 -5.57 -2.86
C ASP A 48 9.50 -5.24 -2.16
N GLN A 49 9.00 -6.09 -1.25
CA GLN A 49 7.80 -5.79 -0.47
C GLN A 49 7.94 -4.51 0.37
N THR A 50 9.09 -4.32 1.03
CA THR A 50 9.34 -3.10 1.81
C THR A 50 9.29 -1.86 0.93
N ALA A 51 9.81 -1.93 -0.30
CA ALA A 51 9.76 -0.82 -1.23
C ALA A 51 8.33 -0.55 -1.74
N GLN A 52 7.50 -1.58 -1.91
CA GLN A 52 6.06 -1.39 -2.21
C GLN A 52 5.32 -0.70 -1.05
N GLU A 53 5.58 -1.11 0.18
CA GLU A 53 5.00 -0.48 1.38
C GLU A 53 5.38 1.01 1.48
N ASP A 54 6.65 1.34 1.24
CA ASP A 54 7.14 2.71 1.26
C ASP A 54 6.52 3.56 0.14
N TRP A 55 6.35 2.98 -1.04
CA TRP A 55 5.66 3.60 -2.17
C TRP A 55 4.18 3.86 -1.87
N HIS A 56 3.46 2.84 -1.42
CA HIS A 56 2.05 2.95 -1.01
C HIS A 56 1.88 4.03 0.04
N SER A 57 2.76 4.03 1.06
CA SER A 57 2.70 5.01 2.12
C SER A 57 2.93 6.43 1.66
N THR A 58 3.85 6.65 0.72
CA THR A 58 4.11 7.97 0.16
C THR A 58 2.85 8.53 -0.51
N TRP A 59 2.15 7.74 -1.31
CA TRP A 59 0.90 8.15 -1.95
C TRP A 59 -0.23 8.42 -0.97
N VAL A 60 -0.44 7.49 -0.03
CA VAL A 60 -1.48 7.63 1.00
C VAL A 60 -1.24 8.89 1.84
N LYS A 61 0.00 9.16 2.21
CA LYS A 61 0.37 10.37 2.98
C LYS A 61 0.08 11.66 2.22
N GLU A 62 0.35 11.72 0.92
CA GLU A 62 0.02 12.88 0.10
C GLU A 62 -1.49 13.08 -0.05
N LEU A 63 -2.25 11.98 -0.15
CA LEU A 63 -3.71 12.05 -0.17
C LEU A 63 -4.26 12.58 1.17
N ILE A 64 -3.77 12.04 2.29
CA ILE A 64 -4.13 12.52 3.63
C ILE A 64 -3.80 14.00 3.79
N ARG A 65 -2.64 14.45 3.28
CA ARG A 65 -2.20 15.86 3.39
C ARG A 65 -3.23 16.83 2.83
N ILE A 66 -3.84 16.53 1.68
CA ILE A 66 -4.80 17.42 1.02
C ILE A 66 -6.23 17.31 1.57
N VAL A 67 -6.55 16.22 2.28
CA VAL A 67 -7.88 16.02 2.87
C VAL A 67 -8.09 16.95 4.06
N LYS A 68 -9.31 17.50 4.18
CA LYS A 68 -9.69 18.36 5.31
C LYS A 68 -9.75 17.55 6.62
N PRO A 69 -9.42 18.13 7.79
CA PRO A 69 -9.52 17.45 9.08
C PRO A 69 -10.90 16.80 9.31
N GLY A 70 -10.93 15.60 9.87
CA GLY A 70 -12.15 14.84 10.16
C GLY A 70 -12.87 14.27 8.93
N LYS A 71 -12.27 14.34 7.74
CA LYS A 71 -12.85 13.81 6.49
C LYS A 71 -12.21 12.49 6.08
N VAL A 72 -12.89 11.83 5.16
CA VAL A 72 -12.60 10.45 4.74
C VAL A 72 -11.56 10.44 3.62
N VAL A 73 -10.68 9.43 3.68
CA VAL A 73 -9.72 9.03 2.66
C VAL A 73 -10.07 7.61 2.24
N ILE A 74 -10.14 7.35 0.94
CA ILE A 74 -10.41 6.01 0.40
C ILE A 74 -9.27 5.62 -0.53
N ILE A 75 -8.75 4.42 -0.35
CA ILE A 75 -7.82 3.77 -1.29
C ILE A 75 -8.57 2.62 -1.92
N GLU A 76 -8.75 2.68 -3.22
CA GLU A 76 -9.47 1.67 -3.99
C GLU A 76 -8.49 0.73 -4.69
N ASP A 77 -8.95 -0.50 -4.91
CA ASP A 77 -8.29 -1.49 -5.77
C ASP A 77 -6.86 -1.83 -5.35
N VAL A 78 -6.62 -1.96 -4.04
CA VAL A 78 -5.30 -2.27 -3.49
C VAL A 78 -4.89 -3.68 -3.91
N ASP A 79 -3.74 -3.78 -4.59
CA ASP A 79 -3.13 -5.05 -4.98
C ASP A 79 -2.60 -5.84 -3.77
N SER A 80 -2.53 -7.15 -3.96
CA SER A 80 -1.97 -8.08 -2.97
C SER A 80 -0.46 -7.88 -2.76
N PRO A 81 0.11 -8.31 -1.62
CA PRO A 81 1.55 -8.32 -1.40
C PRO A 81 2.33 -9.03 -2.51
N VAL A 82 3.62 -8.70 -2.63
CA VAL A 82 4.57 -9.44 -3.47
C VAL A 82 4.50 -10.93 -3.13
N CYS A 83 4.37 -11.76 -4.17
CA CYS A 83 4.21 -13.22 -4.11
C CYS A 83 2.84 -13.75 -3.63
N ASP A 84 1.85 -12.91 -3.35
CA ASP A 84 0.53 -13.35 -2.84
C ASP A 84 -0.54 -13.52 -3.95
N GLY A 85 -0.10 -13.73 -5.19
CA GLY A 85 -0.97 -13.94 -6.35
C GLY A 85 -0.23 -14.29 -7.64
N ASP A 86 -0.99 -14.69 -8.66
CA ASP A 86 -0.42 -15.15 -9.94
C ASP A 86 0.00 -14.01 -10.88
N SER A 87 -0.55 -12.80 -10.74
CA SER A 87 -0.22 -11.67 -11.63
C SER A 87 -0.52 -10.27 -11.06
N ASP A 88 -1.45 -10.16 -10.11
CA ASP A 88 -1.92 -8.87 -9.57
C ASP A 88 -1.39 -8.67 -8.14
N TRP A 89 -0.07 -8.57 -8.05
CA TRP A 89 0.68 -8.38 -6.81
C TRP A 89 1.61 -7.16 -6.93
N GLY A 90 2.12 -6.73 -5.77
CA GLY A 90 2.97 -5.54 -5.66
C GLY A 90 2.32 -4.41 -4.86
N GLY A 91 1.19 -4.67 -4.23
CA GLY A 91 0.63 -3.78 -3.21
C GLY A 91 1.07 -4.18 -1.80
N VAL A 92 0.13 -4.15 -0.87
CA VAL A 92 0.37 -4.32 0.57
C VAL A 92 -0.67 -5.26 1.19
N SER A 93 -0.36 -5.86 2.34
CA SER A 93 -1.29 -6.80 2.99
C SER A 93 -2.38 -6.04 3.74
N GLN A 94 -3.48 -6.72 4.08
CA GLN A 94 -4.52 -6.11 4.90
C GLN A 94 -3.99 -5.74 6.29
N GLU A 95 -3.17 -6.60 6.89
CA GLU A 95 -2.56 -6.38 8.21
C GLU A 95 -1.56 -5.22 8.22
N TRP A 96 -0.96 -4.89 7.07
CA TRP A 96 -0.04 -3.75 6.98
C TRP A 96 -0.73 -2.44 7.38
N TRP A 97 -2.02 -2.28 7.09
CA TRP A 97 -2.76 -1.05 7.39
C TRP A 97 -2.89 -0.76 8.90
N ASP A 98 -2.93 -1.80 9.73
CA ASP A 98 -3.05 -1.68 11.19
C ASP A 98 -1.84 -0.95 11.79
N GLU A 99 -0.66 -1.14 11.20
CA GLU A 99 0.60 -0.57 11.69
C GLU A 99 1.09 0.61 10.85
N ALA A 100 0.64 0.72 9.59
CA ALA A 100 1.14 1.69 8.63
C ALA A 100 1.02 3.14 9.13
N ALA A 101 -0.12 3.48 9.74
CA ALA A 101 -0.37 4.83 10.23
C ALA A 101 0.68 5.28 11.26
N ALA A 102 1.00 4.40 12.22
CA ALA A 102 2.03 4.67 13.23
C ALA A 102 3.43 4.63 12.62
N ARG A 103 3.75 3.60 11.81
CA ARG A 103 5.06 3.41 11.18
C ARG A 103 5.46 4.58 10.28
N TYR A 104 4.52 5.13 9.53
CA TYR A 104 4.76 6.19 8.55
C TYR A 104 4.32 7.58 9.00
N ASN A 105 3.85 7.69 10.25
CA ASN A 105 3.38 8.93 10.86
C ASN A 105 2.30 9.62 10.01
N TRP A 106 1.26 8.87 9.67
CA TRP A 106 0.09 9.39 8.96
C TRP A 106 -0.84 10.13 9.92
N ASP A 107 -1.39 11.25 9.46
CA ASP A 107 -2.36 12.04 10.22
C ASP A 107 -3.78 11.47 10.07
N ILE A 108 -4.00 10.24 10.53
CA ILE A 108 -5.30 9.56 10.50
C ILE A 108 -5.65 9.02 11.89
N ASP A 109 -6.93 8.75 12.09
CA ASP A 109 -7.45 8.02 13.24
C ASP A 109 -7.28 6.51 12.96
N PRO A 110 -6.36 5.80 13.65
CA PRO A 110 -6.07 4.40 13.34
C PRO A 110 -7.28 3.48 13.57
N ASP A 111 -8.14 3.81 14.54
CA ASP A 111 -9.36 3.04 14.83
C ASP A 111 -10.44 3.23 13.74
N SER A 112 -10.23 4.15 12.80
CA SER A 112 -11.16 4.42 11.70
C SER A 112 -10.88 3.61 10.43
N VAL A 113 -9.79 2.82 10.41
CA VAL A 113 -9.41 2.00 9.26
C VAL A 113 -10.43 0.87 9.08
N VAL A 114 -11.03 0.80 7.90
CA VAL A 114 -11.98 -0.24 7.51
C VAL A 114 -11.58 -0.80 6.15
N ILE A 115 -11.48 -2.12 6.07
CA ILE A 115 -11.10 -2.86 4.86
C ILE A 115 -12.35 -3.54 4.27
N PHE A 116 -12.52 -3.42 2.95
CA PHE A 116 -13.60 -4.03 2.19
C PHE A 116 -13.03 -4.93 1.09
N GLU A 117 -13.27 -6.23 1.17
CA GLU A 117 -12.92 -7.15 0.09
C GLU A 117 -13.77 -6.90 -1.16
N GLN A 118 -13.15 -6.92 -2.34
CA GLN A 118 -13.91 -6.79 -3.58
C GLN A 118 -14.54 -8.14 -3.97
N ALA A 119 -15.88 -8.17 -4.03
CA ALA A 119 -16.63 -9.40 -4.33
C ALA A 119 -16.35 -10.00 -5.73
N TRP A 120 -15.88 -9.19 -6.69
CA TRP A 120 -15.70 -9.58 -8.10
C TRP A 120 -14.25 -9.77 -8.53
N TYR A 121 -13.26 -9.46 -7.67
CA TYR A 121 -11.84 -9.64 -7.98
C TYR A 121 -11.15 -10.29 -6.79
N ARG A 122 -10.70 -11.53 -6.96
CA ARG A 122 -9.99 -12.24 -5.89
C ARG A 122 -8.70 -11.48 -5.57
N ASN A 123 -8.42 -11.32 -4.28
CA ASN A 123 -7.17 -10.76 -3.76
C ASN A 123 -6.99 -9.24 -3.90
N ARG A 124 -8.06 -8.49 -4.19
CA ARG A 124 -8.06 -7.02 -4.09
C ARG A 124 -9.07 -6.53 -3.08
N TYR A 125 -8.76 -5.39 -2.47
CA TYR A 125 -9.57 -4.80 -1.42
C TYR A 125 -9.49 -3.27 -1.47
N ASN A 126 -10.45 -2.64 -0.80
CA ASN A 126 -10.49 -1.19 -0.62
C ASN A 126 -10.27 -0.86 0.85
N VAL A 127 -9.68 0.30 1.12
CA VAL A 127 -9.46 0.80 2.48
C VAL A 127 -10.10 2.16 2.63
N VAL A 128 -10.83 2.33 3.73
CA VAL A 128 -11.41 3.60 4.13
C VAL A 128 -10.79 3.99 5.47
N MET A 129 -10.38 5.24 5.60
CA MET A 129 -9.82 5.79 6.83
C MET A 129 -10.26 7.25 7.01
N ARG A 130 -10.13 7.79 8.22
CA ARG A 130 -10.49 9.16 8.55
C ARG A 130 -9.27 9.95 8.96
N LYS A 131 -9.08 11.13 8.36
CA LYS A 131 -8.08 12.11 8.83
C LYS A 131 -8.46 12.60 10.22
N ASN A 132 -7.48 12.76 11.11
CA ASN A 132 -7.73 13.32 12.44
C ASN A 132 -8.47 14.66 12.36
N GLY A 133 -9.41 14.87 13.28
CA GLY A 133 -10.09 16.14 13.42
C GLY A 133 -9.19 17.18 14.09
N THR A 134 -9.48 18.47 13.87
CA THR A 134 -8.87 19.51 14.69
C THR A 134 -9.39 19.38 16.12
N VAL A 135 -8.52 19.18 17.10
CA VAL A 135 -8.91 19.31 18.50
C VAL A 135 -9.35 20.76 18.73
N GLN A 136 -10.63 20.99 19.02
CA GLN A 136 -11.05 22.27 19.57
C GLN A 136 -10.48 22.37 20.98
N SER A 137 -9.36 23.07 21.12
CA SER A 137 -8.91 23.54 22.43
C SER A 137 -9.99 24.49 22.95
N ASN A 138 -10.81 24.00 23.89
CA ASN A 138 -11.71 24.83 24.68
C ASN A 138 -10.86 25.82 25.47
N ILE A 139 -10.67 27.02 24.93
CA ILE A 139 -10.22 28.16 25.71
C ILE A 139 -11.43 28.57 26.54
N SER A 140 -11.49 28.07 27.78
CA SER A 140 -12.40 28.60 28.79
C SER A 140 -12.00 30.05 29.04
N SER A 141 -12.89 30.96 28.68
CA SER A 141 -12.86 32.40 29.00
C SER A 141 -12.91 32.66 30.50
#